data_AF-A0A377ZM98-F1
#
_entry.id   AF-A0A377ZM98-F1
#
_cell.length_a   1.000
_cell.length_b   1.000
_cell.length_c   1.000
_cell.angle_alpha   90.00
_cell.angle_beta   90.00
_cell.angle_gamma   90.00
#
_symmetry.space_group_name_H-M   'P 1'
#
loop_
_entity.id
_entity.type
_entity.pdbx_description
1 polymer ?
#
loop_
_entity_poly.entity_id
_entity_poly.type
_entity_poly.pdbx_seq_one_letter_code
_entity_poly.pdbx_strand_id
1 'polypeptide(L)'
;MNDAEICAFVEKAIYDEIIPVLDLPRDELVSFASAVTGRFRNPYIKHQLLSIALNGMTKYRTRILPQLLAGQKAHGALPPRLTFALAALIAFYRGERDGESYPVPG
;
A
#
# COMPACT_ATOMS: atom_id res chain seq x y z
N MET A 1 10.11 1.82 -7.96
CA MET A 1 10.18 0.53 -7.23
C MET A 1 11.59 -0.05 -7.41
N ASN A 2 12.62 0.68 -6.97
CA ASN A 2 14.02 0.29 -7.21
C ASN A 2 14.66 -0.36 -5.98
N ASP A 3 13.93 -0.34 -4.86
CA ASP A 3 14.27 -1.02 -3.64
C ASP A 3 13.60 -2.41 -3.64
N ALA A 4 14.41 -3.45 -3.46
CA ALA A 4 13.96 -4.84 -3.51
C ALA A 4 13.04 -5.20 -2.33
N GLU A 5 13.28 -4.64 -1.15
CA GLU A 5 12.48 -4.90 0.05
C GLU A 5 11.10 -4.24 -0.08
N ILE A 6 11.06 -2.99 -0.55
CA ILE A 6 9.79 -2.30 -0.82
C ILE A 6 9.00 -3.00 -1.93
N CYS A 7 9.67 -3.46 -2.99
CA CYS A 7 9.03 -4.27 -4.03
C CYS A 7 8.38 -5.53 -3.45
N ALA A 8 9.14 -6.32 -2.70
CA ALA A 8 8.67 -7.57 -2.12
C ALA A 8 7.54 -7.33 -1.12
N PHE A 9 7.60 -6.24 -0.35
CA PHE A 9 6.53 -5.84 0.57
C PHE A 9 5.22 -5.57 -0.19
N VAL A 10 5.27 -4.74 -1.23
CA VAL A 10 4.09 -4.35 -2.03
C VAL A 10 3.52 -5.55 -2.78
N GLU A 11 4.36 -6.36 -3.41
CA GLU A 11 3.91 -7.57 -4.11
C GLU A 11 3.20 -8.52 -3.17
N LYS A 12 3.80 -8.83 -2.00
CA LYS A 12 3.17 -9.71 -1.03
C LYS A 12 1.86 -9.14 -0.48
N ALA A 13 1.77 -7.82 -0.27
CA ALA A 13 0.50 -7.19 0.13
C ALA A 13 -0.59 -7.39 -0.94
N ILE A 14 -0.24 -7.25 -2.23
CA ILE A 14 -1.18 -7.45 -3.33
C ILE A 14 -1.60 -8.92 -3.42
N TYR A 15 -0.65 -9.85 -3.51
CA TYR A 15 -0.93 -11.25 -3.82
C TYR A 15 -1.46 -12.05 -2.63
N ASP A 16 -1.03 -11.74 -1.40
CA ASP A 16 -1.39 -12.52 -0.22
C ASP A 16 -2.54 -11.90 0.58
N GLU A 17 -2.77 -10.58 0.48
CA GLU A 17 -3.73 -9.88 1.36
C GLU A 17 -4.88 -9.22 0.59
N ILE A 18 -4.65 -8.74 -0.65
CA ILE A 18 -5.68 -8.04 -1.44
C ILE A 18 -6.39 -8.99 -2.41
N ILE A 19 -5.66 -9.68 -3.28
CA ILE A 19 -6.26 -10.58 -4.28
C ILE A 19 -7.18 -11.64 -3.65
N PRO A 20 -6.83 -12.30 -2.53
CA PRO A 20 -7.67 -13.34 -1.95
C PRO A 20 -9.03 -12.87 -1.40
N VAL A 21 -9.21 -11.56 -1.19
CA VAL A 21 -10.44 -11.00 -0.60
C VAL A 21 -11.29 -10.22 -1.61
N LEU A 22 -10.85 -10.13 -2.87
CA LEU A 22 -11.59 -9.50 -3.95
C LEU A 22 -12.51 -10.52 -4.65
N ASP A 23 -13.72 -10.08 -4.98
CA ASP A 23 -14.74 -10.89 -5.66
C ASP A 23 -14.64 -10.74 -7.18
N LEU A 24 -13.49 -11.15 -7.74
CA LEU A 24 -13.19 -11.11 -9.18
C LEU A 24 -12.33 -12.33 -9.59
N PRO A 25 -12.31 -12.70 -10.88
CA PRO A 25 -11.44 -13.78 -11.37
C PRO A 25 -9.97 -13.54 -11.05
N ARG A 26 -9.32 -14.56 -10.49
CA ARG A 26 -7.95 -14.43 -9.97
C ARG A 26 -6.94 -14.09 -11.06
N ASP A 27 -7.09 -14.67 -12.24
CA ASP A 27 -6.25 -14.41 -13.41
C ASP A 27 -6.34 -12.95 -13.88
N GLU A 28 -7.55 -12.37 -13.89
CA GLU A 28 -7.74 -10.95 -14.17
C GLU A 28 -7.06 -10.07 -13.13
N LEU A 29 -7.22 -10.40 -11.85
CA LEU A 29 -6.58 -9.66 -10.75
C LEU A 29 -5.05 -9.74 -10.81
N VAL A 30 -4.49 -10.91 -11.11
CA VAL A 30 -3.05 -11.12 -11.26
C VAL A 30 -2.49 -10.35 -12.46
N SER A 31 -3.20 -10.38 -13.59
CA SER A 31 -2.84 -9.62 -14.80
C SER A 31 -2.85 -8.11 -14.50
N PHE A 32 -3.89 -7.62 -13.84
CA PHE A 32 -4.01 -6.23 -13.45
C PHE A 32 -2.91 -5.80 -12.46
N ALA A 33 -2.62 -6.62 -11.44
CA ALA A 33 -1.54 -6.39 -10.49
C ALA A 33 -0.17 -6.29 -11.18
N SER A 34 0.11 -7.17 -12.15
CA SER A 34 1.34 -7.13 -12.95
C SER A 34 1.45 -5.83 -13.77
N ALA A 35 0.36 -5.41 -14.41
CA ALA A 35 0.34 -4.15 -15.17
C ALA A 35 0.51 -2.90 -14.27
N VAL A 36 -0.04 -2.92 -13.05
CA VAL A 36 0.14 -1.84 -12.06
C VAL A 36 1.60 -1.79 -11.59
N THR A 37 2.16 -2.91 -11.16
CA THR A 37 3.54 -2.99 -10.65
C THR A 37 4.56 -2.64 -11.75
N GLY A 38 4.32 -3.04 -13.00
CA GLY A 38 5.13 -2.65 -14.15
C GLY A 38 5.23 -1.12 -14.34
N ARG A 39 4.13 -0.39 -14.12
CA ARG A 39 4.13 1.09 -14.19
C ARG A 39 5.01 1.71 -13.11
N PHE A 40 4.97 1.20 -11.87
CA PHE A 40 5.81 1.70 -10.77
C PHE A 40 7.30 1.37 -10.90
N ARG A 41 7.65 0.40 -11.75
CA ARG A 41 9.04 0.05 -12.12
C ARG A 41 9.58 0.86 -13.29
N ASN A 42 8.73 1.58 -14.03
CA ASN A 42 9.16 2.34 -15.19
C ASN A 42 10.03 3.54 -14.78
N PRO A 43 11.33 3.58 -15.14
CA PRO A 43 12.24 4.66 -14.73
C PRO A 43 11.91 6.03 -15.37
N TYR A 44 11.11 6.03 -16.44
CA TYR A 44 10.68 7.26 -17.11
C TYR A 44 9.46 7.91 -16.43
N ILE A 45 8.78 7.19 -15.52
CA ILE A 45 7.68 7.75 -14.72
C ILE A 45 8.24 8.30 -13.41
N LYS A 46 8.32 9.64 -13.32
CA LYS A 46 8.75 10.32 -12.09
C LYS A 46 7.63 10.32 -11.06
N HIS A 47 7.73 9.43 -10.08
CA HIS A 47 6.81 9.39 -8.95
C HIS A 47 7.24 10.35 -7.84
N GLN A 48 6.50 11.44 -7.65
CA GLN A 48 6.68 12.30 -6.47
C GLN A 48 5.98 11.65 -5.26
N LEU A 49 6.75 10.97 -4.41
CA LEU A 49 6.21 10.21 -3.27
C LEU A 49 5.38 11.08 -2.32
N LEU A 50 5.78 12.34 -2.09
CA LEU A 50 5.01 13.30 -1.29
C LEU A 50 3.65 13.63 -1.92
N SER A 51 3.58 13.83 -3.25
CA SER A 51 2.31 14.02 -3.95
C SER A 51 1.42 12.77 -3.91
N ILE A 52 2.04 11.58 -3.90
CA ILE A 52 1.32 10.31 -3.69
C ILE A 52 0.81 10.20 -2.26
N ALA A 53 1.56 10.68 -1.27
CA ALA A 53 1.20 10.66 0.14
C ALA A 53 0.12 11.69 0.52
N LEU A 54 -0.09 12.74 -0.29
CA LEU A 54 -1.15 13.73 -0.09
C LEU A 54 -2.52 13.03 0.09
N ASN A 55 -3.33 13.49 1.04
CA ASN A 55 -4.60 12.83 1.41
C ASN A 55 -4.44 11.36 1.83
N GLY A 56 -3.30 11.00 2.45
CA GLY A 56 -2.95 9.64 2.84
C GLY A 56 -4.00 8.97 3.74
N MET A 57 -4.50 9.69 4.75
CA MET A 57 -5.58 9.18 5.63
C MET A 57 -6.87 8.90 4.86
N THR A 58 -7.29 9.80 3.98
CA THR A 58 -8.50 9.63 3.15
C THR A 58 -8.35 8.45 2.20
N LYS A 59 -7.19 8.29 1.55
CA LYS A 59 -6.87 7.14 0.71
C LYS A 59 -6.89 5.84 1.50
N TYR A 60 -6.30 5.82 2.69
CA TYR A 60 -6.32 4.64 3.55
C TYR A 60 -7.74 4.24 3.93
N ARG A 61 -8.53 5.19 4.44
CA ARG A 61 -9.92 4.95 4.88
C ARG A 61 -10.80 4.42 3.75
N THR A 62 -10.64 4.93 2.53
CA THR A 62 -11.52 4.60 1.41
C THR A 62 -11.05 3.38 0.61
N ARG A 63 -9.74 3.07 0.59
CA ARG A 63 -9.18 2.02 -0.28
C ARG A 63 -8.57 0.85 0.47
N ILE A 64 -7.94 1.07 1.62
CA ILE A 64 -7.18 0.05 2.35
C ILE A 64 -7.96 -0.52 3.52
N LEU A 65 -8.65 0.33 4.29
CA LEU A 65 -9.46 -0.11 5.44
C LEU A 65 -10.51 -1.17 5.07
N PRO A 66 -11.26 -1.06 3.95
CA PRO A 66 -12.20 -2.12 3.56
C PRO A 66 -11.51 -3.47 3.32
N GLN A 67 -10.31 -3.46 2.71
CA GLN A 67 -9.54 -4.67 2.42
C GLN A 67 -8.97 -5.27 3.71
N LEU A 68 -8.49 -4.44 4.64
CA LEU A 68 -8.03 -4.88 5.96
C LEU A 68 -9.14 -5.62 6.72
N LEU A 69 -10.34 -5.03 6.76
CA LEU A 69 -11.50 -5.61 7.45
C LEU A 69 -12.00 -6.88 6.75
N ALA A 70 -12.00 -6.91 5.41
CA ALA A 70 -12.35 -8.10 4.64
C ALA A 70 -11.36 -9.24 4.91
N GLY A 71 -10.05 -8.97 4.89
CA GLY A 71 -9.02 -9.95 5.23
C GLY A 71 -9.12 -10.46 6.67
N GLN A 72 -9.40 -9.56 7.63
CA GLN A 72 -9.65 -9.97 9.01
C GLN A 72 -10.86 -10.89 9.12
N LYS A 73 -11.96 -10.58 8.42
CA LYS A 73 -13.16 -11.39 8.42
C LYS A 73 -12.94 -12.76 7.77
N ALA A 74 -12.15 -12.82 6.69
CA ALA A 74 -11.87 -14.05 5.95
C ALA A 74 -10.91 -15.01 6.69
N HIS A 75 -9.92 -14.47 7.39
CA HIS A 75 -8.82 -15.26 7.97
C HIS A 75 -8.78 -15.26 9.51
N GLY A 76 -9.64 -14.48 10.17
CA GLY A 76 -9.69 -14.36 11.63
C GLY A 76 -8.53 -13.55 12.24
N ALA A 77 -7.63 -13.01 11.42
CA ALA A 77 -6.46 -12.24 11.85
C ALA A 77 -6.25 -11.01 10.95
N LEU A 78 -5.68 -9.94 11.51
CA LEU A 78 -5.38 -8.73 10.75
C LEU A 78 -4.28 -9.00 9.69
N PRO A 79 -4.49 -8.62 8.42
CA PRO A 79 -3.47 -8.70 7.38
C PRO A 79 -2.22 -7.90 7.77
N PRO A 80 -1.04 -8.54 7.87
CA PRO A 80 0.13 -7.90 8.49
C PRO A 80 0.65 -6.71 7.69
N ARG A 81 0.63 -6.75 6.35
CA ARG A 81 1.20 -5.68 5.52
C ARG A 81 0.25 -4.50 5.40
N LEU A 82 -1.06 -4.74 5.30
CA LEU A 82 -2.05 -3.65 5.39
C LEU A 82 -2.03 -2.98 6.77
N THR A 83 -1.84 -3.76 7.84
CA THR A 83 -1.66 -3.23 9.21
C THR A 83 -0.38 -2.40 9.32
N PHE A 84 0.73 -2.89 8.77
CA PHE A 84 1.98 -2.14 8.71
C PHE A 84 1.82 -0.83 7.92
N ALA A 85 1.07 -0.84 6.81
CA ALA A 85 0.82 0.37 6.02
C ALA A 85 0.09 1.44 6.85
N LEU A 86 -0.83 1.06 7.75
CA LEU A 86 -1.45 1.99 8.70
C LEU A 86 -0.44 2.54 9.70
N ALA A 87 0.37 1.68 10.30
CA ALA A 87 1.40 2.09 11.25
C ALA A 87 2.41 3.06 10.61
N ALA A 88 2.84 2.76 9.38
CA ALA A 88 3.72 3.61 8.58
C ALA A 88 3.05 4.95 8.25
N LEU A 89 1.75 4.97 7.95
CA LEU A 89 1.00 6.20 7.73
C LEU A 89 0.93 7.06 8.99
N ILE A 90 0.62 6.46 10.14
CA ILE A 90 0.61 7.15 11.44
C ILE A 90 2.00 7.73 11.74
N ALA A 91 3.06 6.93 11.54
CA ALA A 91 4.43 7.39 11.72
C ALA A 91 4.80 8.53 10.76
N PHE A 92 4.35 8.46 9.50
CA PHE A 92 4.55 9.53 8.53
C PHE A 92 3.89 10.85 8.97
N TYR A 93 2.68 10.79 9.53
CA TYR A 93 2.00 11.99 10.04
C TYR A 93 2.62 12.58 11.31
N ARG A 94 3.55 11.89 11.98
CA ARG A 94 4.35 12.49 13.06
C ARG A 94 5.33 13.54 12.53
N GLY A 95 5.64 13.52 11.23
CA GLY A 95 6.49 14.53 10.60
C GLY A 95 7.92 14.55 11.14
N GLU A 96 8.41 13.43 11.67
CA GLU A 96 9.75 13.30 12.24
C GLU A 96 10.48 12.13 11.56
N ARG A 97 11.73 12.34 11.20
CA ARG A 97 12.63 11.31 10.67
C ARG A 97 14.04 11.59 11.17
N ASP A 98 14.65 10.59 11.81
CA ASP A 98 16.03 10.68 12.30
C ASP A 98 16.28 11.90 13.22
N GLY A 99 15.26 12.33 13.97
CA GLY A 99 15.30 13.51 14.84
C GLY A 99 15.04 14.85 14.12
N GLU A 100 14.86 14.85 12.80
CA GLU A 100 14.53 16.03 12.02
C GLU A 100 13.04 16.09 11.67
N SER A 101 12.44 17.28 11.79
CA SER A 101 11.05 17.50 11.40
C SER A 101 10.91 17.84 9.92
N TYR A 102 9.89 17.29 9.25
CA TYR A 102 9.55 17.59 7.86
C TYR A 102 8.07 17.96 7.72
N PRO A 103 7.72 18.80 6.72
CA PRO A 103 6.33 19.18 6.48
C PRO A 103 5.51 17.98 6.02
N VAL A 104 4.41 17.73 6.72
CA VAL A 104 3.45 16.70 6.35
C VAL A 104 2.34 17.33 5.50
N PRO A 105 1.94 16.74 4.37
CA PRO A 105 0.82 17.23 3.58
C PRO A 105 -0.50 17.09 4.38
N GLY A 106 -1.18 18.21 4.60
CA GLY A 106 -2.53 18.28 5.17
C GLY A 106 -3.61 17.71 4.26
#